data_AF-A0A9J6DGB9-F1
#
_entry.id   AF-A0A9J6DGB9-F1
#
_cell.length_a   1.000
_cell.length_b   1.000
_cell.length_c   1.000
_cell.angle_alpha   90.00
_cell.angle_beta   90.00
_cell.angle_gamma   90.00
#
_symmetry.space_group_name_H-M   'P 1'
#
loop_
_entity.id
_entity.type
_entity.pdbx_description
1 polymer ?
#
loop_
_entity_poly.entity_id
_entity_poly.type
_entity_poly.pdbx_seq_one_letter_code
_entity_poly.pdbx_strand_id
1 'polypeptide(L)'
;MLADLTVHDWINLQNLQLFSQAVHQKGAPLKNCWGFIDGTARRICRPSKLQQEHYSGYKRFHCQKYQAVMCANGIICQLDGPFRGRPHDAGKCCE
;
A
#
# COMPACT_ATOMS: atom_id res chain seq x y z
N MET A 1 -10.24 -0.48 -2.36
CA MET A 1 -8.88 -0.95 -2.76
C MET A 1 -8.98 -2.26 -3.54
N LEU A 2 -8.25 -2.45 -4.66
CA LEU A 2 -8.44 -3.51 -5.69
C LEU A 2 -9.60 -3.29 -6.68
N ALA A 3 -9.62 -2.13 -7.36
CA ALA A 3 -10.69 -1.81 -8.30
C ALA A 3 -10.54 -2.59 -9.62
N ASP A 4 -9.32 -2.70 -10.13
CA ASP A 4 -9.00 -3.53 -11.31
C ASP A 4 -7.48 -3.74 -11.44
N LEU A 5 -7.01 -4.99 -11.29
CA LEU A 5 -5.62 -5.35 -11.53
C LEU A 5 -5.36 -5.79 -12.98
N THR A 6 -6.41 -5.89 -13.81
CA THR A 6 -6.31 -6.31 -15.21
C THR A 6 -5.85 -5.20 -16.16
N VAL A 7 -5.75 -3.96 -15.65
CA VAL A 7 -5.19 -2.80 -16.38
C VAL A 7 -3.73 -3.05 -16.81
N HIS A 8 -3.03 -3.96 -16.15
CA HIS A 8 -1.63 -4.24 -16.39
C HIS A 8 -1.45 -5.61 -17.04
N ASP A 9 -1.00 -5.64 -18.30
CA ASP A 9 -0.74 -6.89 -19.04
C ASP A 9 0.27 -7.83 -18.35
N TRP A 10 1.17 -7.25 -17.56
CA TRP A 10 2.18 -8.00 -16.80
C TRP A 10 1.61 -8.63 -15.53
N ILE A 11 0.44 -8.21 -15.04
CA ILE A 11 -0.26 -8.86 -13.93
C ILE A 11 -1.20 -9.92 -14.52
N ASN A 12 -0.58 -11.00 -15.00
CA ASN A 12 -1.30 -12.16 -15.51
C ASN A 12 -1.06 -13.39 -14.60
N LEU A 13 -1.81 -14.47 -14.85
CA LEU A 13 -1.78 -15.66 -14.01
C LEU A 13 -0.38 -16.26 -13.88
N GLN A 14 0.41 -16.27 -14.96
CA GLN A 14 1.76 -16.82 -14.97
C GLN A 14 2.69 -16.02 -14.07
N ASN A 15 2.65 -14.69 -14.16
CA ASN A 15 3.47 -13.82 -13.31
C ASN A 15 3.03 -13.85 -11.83
N LEU A 16 1.72 -13.93 -11.57
CA LEU A 16 1.22 -14.08 -10.19
C LEU A 16 1.68 -15.38 -9.55
N GLN A 17 1.71 -16.49 -10.30
CA GLN A 17 2.27 -17.76 -9.82
C GLN A 17 3.78 -17.66 -9.56
N LEU A 18 4.52 -16.98 -10.43
CA LEU A 18 5.95 -16.74 -10.23
C LEU A 18 6.20 -15.93 -8.94
N PHE A 19 5.42 -14.87 -8.73
CA PHE A 19 5.52 -14.04 -7.53
C PHE A 19 5.17 -14.84 -6.28
N SER A 20 4.11 -15.66 -6.29
CA SER A 20 3.74 -16.45 -5.12
C SER A 20 4.78 -17.51 -4.77
N GLN A 21 5.39 -18.14 -5.78
CA GLN A 21 6.49 -19.06 -5.58
C GLN A 21 7.72 -18.36 -4.99
N ALA A 22 8.11 -17.20 -5.53
CA ALA A 22 9.24 -16.43 -5.02
C ALA A 22 9.03 -16.00 -3.57
N VAL A 23 7.83 -15.55 -3.22
CA VAL A 23 7.46 -15.16 -1.85
C VAL A 23 7.50 -16.37 -0.91
N HIS A 24 6.95 -17.52 -1.32
CA HIS A 24 6.99 -18.73 -0.53
C HIS A 24 8.43 -19.25 -0.32
N GLN A 25 9.25 -19.25 -1.37
CA GLN A 25 10.67 -19.64 -1.31
C GLN A 25 11.49 -18.75 -0.37
N LYS A 26 11.08 -17.48 -0.20
CA LYS A 26 11.69 -16.56 0.78
C LYS A 26 11.25 -16.83 2.23
N GLY A 27 10.37 -17.79 2.46
CA GLY A 27 9.94 -18.23 3.79
C GLY A 27 8.54 -17.77 4.19
N ALA A 28 7.75 -17.20 3.28
CA ALA A 28 6.36 -16.86 3.59
C ALA A 28 5.54 -18.15 3.82
N PRO A 29 4.66 -18.18 4.84
CA PRO A 29 3.89 -19.37 5.19
C PRO A 29 2.82 -19.73 4.14
N LEU A 30 2.34 -18.73 3.40
CA LEU A 30 1.30 -18.91 2.39
C LEU A 30 1.91 -19.23 1.02
N LYS A 31 1.38 -20.27 0.37
CA LYS A 31 1.83 -20.71 -0.98
C LYS A 31 1.30 -19.86 -2.12
N ASN A 32 0.23 -19.10 -1.87
CA ASN A 32 -0.51 -18.30 -2.85
C ASN A 32 -0.38 -16.79 -2.62
N CYS A 33 0.47 -16.35 -1.71
CA CYS A 33 0.71 -14.92 -1.46
C CYS A 33 1.66 -14.37 -2.52
N TRP A 34 1.15 -13.56 -3.45
CA TRP A 34 1.93 -12.98 -4.56
C TRP A 34 2.37 -11.53 -4.34
N GLY A 35 1.83 -10.87 -3.32
CA GLY A 35 2.10 -9.46 -3.04
C GLY A 35 1.68 -9.06 -1.64
N PHE A 36 2.12 -7.89 -1.21
CA PHE A 36 1.93 -7.37 0.14
C PHE A 36 1.26 -6.01 0.09
N ILE A 37 0.36 -5.79 1.04
CA ILE A 37 -0.24 -4.48 1.26
C ILE A 37 0.68 -3.70 2.19
N ASP A 38 1.13 -2.52 1.77
CA ASP A 38 1.92 -1.62 2.59
C ASP A 38 1.28 -0.23 2.72
N GLY A 39 1.33 0.31 3.93
CA GLY A 39 0.85 1.64 4.27
C GLY A 39 2.02 2.61 4.41
N THR A 40 2.23 3.48 3.42
CA THR A 40 3.33 4.46 3.45
C THR A 40 2.83 5.84 3.88
N ALA A 41 3.43 6.39 4.94
CA ALA A 41 3.24 7.78 5.35
C ALA A 41 4.30 8.69 4.71
N ARG A 42 3.89 9.51 3.75
CA ARG A 42 4.75 10.49 3.07
C ARG A 42 4.70 11.83 3.80
N ARG A 43 5.86 12.31 4.25
CA ARG A 43 6.00 13.63 4.87
C ARG A 43 5.66 14.75 3.87
N ILE A 44 4.92 15.75 4.34
CA ILE A 44 4.58 16.98 3.62
C ILE A 44 4.98 18.21 4.43
N CYS A 45 4.98 19.38 3.80
CA CYS A 45 5.08 20.66 4.50
C CYS A 45 3.87 20.86 5.42
N ARG A 46 4.01 21.71 6.45
CA ARG A 46 2.89 22.10 7.33
C ARG A 46 1.83 22.81 6.48
N PRO A 47 0.62 22.25 6.32
CA PRO A 47 -0.41 22.89 5.52
C PRO A 47 -1.02 24.07 6.29
N SER A 48 -1.47 25.08 5.55
CA SER A 48 -2.12 26.29 6.10
C SER A 48 -3.56 26.05 6.53
N LYS A 49 -4.23 25.06 5.94
CA LYS A 49 -5.59 24.61 6.27
C LYS A 49 -5.56 23.16 6.76
N LEU A 50 -6.51 22.79 7.62
CA LEU A 50 -6.72 21.39 8.08
C LEU A 50 -5.46 20.73 8.68
N GLN A 51 -4.59 21.53 9.31
CA GLN A 51 -3.29 21.09 9.81
C GLN A 51 -3.36 19.85 10.70
N GLN A 52 -4.34 19.81 11.60
CA GLN A 52 -4.53 18.72 12.55
C GLN A 52 -4.86 17.39 11.86
N GLU A 53 -5.48 17.42 10.67
CA GLU A 53 -5.88 16.22 9.94
C GLU A 53 -4.69 15.52 9.27
N HIS A 54 -3.68 16.31 8.90
CA HIS A 54 -2.45 15.81 8.31
C HIS A 54 -1.36 15.54 9.34
N TYR A 55 -1.50 16.00 10.58
CA TYR A 55 -0.52 15.70 11.62
C TYR A 55 -0.70 14.28 12.15
N SER A 56 0.33 13.43 12.02
CA SER A 56 0.35 12.13 12.67
C SER A 56 1.02 12.26 14.04
N GLY A 57 0.26 12.04 15.12
CA GLY A 57 0.80 12.04 16.47
C GLY A 57 1.89 10.97 16.67
N TYR A 58 1.69 9.79 16.07
CA TYR A 58 2.66 8.68 16.14
C TYR A 58 3.98 9.02 15.44
N LYS A 59 3.93 9.60 14.24
CA LYS A 59 5.14 9.94 13.46
C LYS A 59 5.72 11.32 13.81
N ARG A 60 4.96 12.18 14.49
CA ARG A 60 5.32 13.54 14.93
C ARG A 60 5.65 14.51 13.78
N PHE A 61 5.02 14.32 12.62
CA PHE A 61 5.12 15.25 11.48
C PHE A 61 3.82 15.28 10.65
N HIS A 62 3.69 16.30 9.79
CA HIS A 62 2.60 16.38 8.81
C HIS A 62 2.84 15.40 7.67
N CYS A 63 1.89 14.50 7.44
CA CYS A 63 1.99 13.46 6.44
C CYS A 63 0.69 13.23 5.68
N GLN A 64 0.86 12.71 4.48
CA GLN A 64 -0.18 12.05 3.72
C GLN A 64 0.10 10.56 3.73
N LYS A 65 -0.92 9.76 3.92
CA LYS A 65 -0.79 8.30 3.91
C LYS A 65 -1.27 7.77 2.56
N TYR A 66 -0.59 6.74 2.09
CA TYR A 66 -0.92 5.97 0.91
C TYR A 66 -0.95 4.50 1.30
N GLN A 67 -1.77 3.74 0.60
CA GLN A 67 -1.79 2.30 0.73
C GLN A 67 -1.50 1.70 -0.63
N ALA A 68 -0.57 0.77 -0.70
CA ALA A 68 -0.13 0.18 -1.95
C ALA A 68 -0.14 -1.34 -1.87
N VAL A 69 -0.39 -1.99 -2.99
CA VAL A 69 -0.09 -3.41 -3.18
C VAL A 69 1.25 -3.49 -3.90
N MET A 70 2.24 -4.11 -3.27
CA MET A 70 3.55 -4.36 -3.85
C MET A 70 3.66 -5.82 -4.28
N CYS A 71 4.05 -6.04 -5.53
CA CYS A 71 4.32 -7.37 -6.06
C CYS A 71 5.75 -7.81 -5.71
N ALA A 72 6.04 -9.12 -5.78
CA ALA A 72 7.34 -9.68 -5.41
C ALA A 72 8.53 -9.18 -6.25
N ASN A 73 8.27 -8.56 -7.41
CA ASN A 73 9.27 -7.92 -8.26
C ASN A 73 9.63 -6.48 -7.82
N GLY A 74 9.02 -5.97 -6.76
CA GLY A 74 9.26 -4.62 -6.23
C GLY A 74 8.45 -3.52 -6.92
N ILE A 75 7.52 -3.87 -7.81
CA ILE A 75 6.62 -2.90 -8.46
C ILE A 75 5.37 -2.70 -7.61
N ILE A 76 4.92 -1.45 -7.50
CA ILE A 76 3.62 -1.11 -6.92
C ILE A 76 2.53 -1.35 -7.96
N CYS A 77 1.67 -2.32 -7.68
CA CYS A 77 0.66 -2.86 -8.60
C CYS A 77 -0.64 -2.07 -8.49
N GLN A 78 -0.89 -1.47 -7.33
CA GLN A 78 -1.94 -0.48 -7.12
C GLN A 78 -1.52 0.47 -6.02
N LEU A 79 -1.83 1.75 -6.19
CA LEU A 79 -1.64 2.80 -5.19
C LEU A 79 -3.00 3.46 -4.90
N ASP A 80 -3.31 3.58 -3.61
CA ASP A 80 -4.53 4.19 -3.10
C ASP A 80 -4.20 5.35 -2.14
N GLY A 81 -5.05 6.36 -2.11
CA GLY A 81 -4.83 7.66 -1.47
C GLY A 81 -4.82 8.83 -2.47
N PRO A 82 -4.48 10.05 -2.04
CA PRO A 82 -3.89 10.46 -0.77
C PRO A 82 -4.88 10.50 0.41
N PHE A 83 -4.60 9.77 1.48
CA PHE A 83 -5.42 9.78 2.70
C PHE A 83 -4.85 10.68 3.80
N ARG A 84 -5.74 11.27 4.62
CA ARG A 84 -5.37 12.11 5.79
C ARG A 84 -4.40 11.37 6.72
N GLY A 85 -3.47 12.11 7.32
CA GLY A 85 -2.41 11.56 8.17
C GLY A 85 -2.86 11.09 9.55
N ARG A 86 -3.99 11.62 10.04
CA ARG A 86 -4.54 11.36 11.38
C ARG A 86 -5.12 9.94 11.58
N PRO A 87 -5.98 9.38 10.69
CA PRO A 87 -6.59 8.08 10.92
C PRO A 87 -5.57 6.93 10.93
N HIS A 88 -5.84 5.90 11.74
CA HIS A 88 -5.10 4.64 11.72
C HIS A 88 -5.31 3.89 10.40
N ASP A 89 -4.35 3.05 10.03
CA ASP A 89 -4.36 2.36 8.73
C ASP A 89 -5.53 1.36 8.64
N ALA A 90 -5.92 0.75 9.77
CA ALA A 90 -7.10 -0.10 9.86
C ALA A 90 -8.43 0.64 9.56
N GLY A 91 -8.50 1.95 9.83
CA GLY A 91 -9.70 2.74 9.55
C GLY A 91 -9.88 3.11 8.09
N LYS A 92 -8.91 2.78 7.22
CA LYS A 92 -8.93 3.12 5.79
C LYS A 92 -9.31 1.96 4.88
N CYS A 93 -9.24 0.72 5.39
CA CYS A 93 -9.64 -0.47 4.64
C CYS A 93 -11.15 -0.72 4.63
N CYS A 94 -11.94 0.09 5.37
CA CYS A 94 -13.38 -0.13 5.58
C CYS A 94 -14.28 0.86 4.80
N GLU A 95 -13.73 1.65 3.87
CA GLU A 95 -14.51 2.51 2.95
C GLU A 95 -14.52 1.94 1.53
#